data_AF-N4TZ03-F1
#
_entry.id   AF-N4TZ03-F1
#
_cell.length_a   1.000
_cell.length_b   1.000
_cell.length_c   1.000
_cell.angle_alpha   90.00
_cell.angle_beta   90.00
_cell.angle_gamma   90.00
#
_symmetry.space_group_name_H-M   'P 1'
#
loop_
_entity.id
_entity.type
_entity.pdbx_description
1 polymer ?
#
loop_
_entity_poly.entity_id
_entity_poly.type
_entity_poly.pdbx_seq_one_letter_code
_entity_poly.pdbx_strand_id
1 'polypeptide(L)'
;MTPMPFDDSSEPSSISHYMTNCLPKKWRLLIVSVASFVVCMVFASMYGFDYSTFSGNDDTKSDWSGLREYSSFHEAKKTCGPRDEVANMTIWNTAVDKTGHLMDDMFTIALQTYKRPGQLNKTLEHLTAYKTSSLYEIVVAWNDNTTLPPDDFVGKNHVPVRFRVSEENSLNQKFLPDPKYMTQGVLLSDDDWNFNHTDIDWVFQQWRRSGMNRLTGPFARCWYNNEHDEAMYSLCSGKPDKYHMALTGLAFTHLSFLEYYWSNDSLMEKLRNYVDSKFNCEDIALNYVASMLTCEGPLQVLGLERLDHQTAKHGISTRPGHIQMRNRCLRDYNEMFTYNPLHDVDTFIRRGVVSVV
;
A
#
# COMPACT_ATOMS: atom_id res chain seq x y z
N MET A 1 41.30 -3.63 73.75
CA MET A 1 41.92 -4.65 72.89
C MET A 1 42.66 -3.92 71.78
N THR A 2 43.96 -4.12 71.78
CA THR A 2 45.03 -3.52 70.99
C THR A 2 44.97 -3.86 69.50
N PRO A 3 45.43 -2.98 68.60
CA PRO A 3 45.72 -3.31 67.21
C PRO A 3 47.18 -3.79 67.05
N MET A 4 47.43 -4.68 66.08
CA MET A 4 48.69 -4.92 65.31
C MET A 4 48.80 -6.40 64.86
N PRO A 5 49.63 -6.75 63.86
CA PRO A 5 50.11 -5.96 62.72
C PRO A 5 50.05 -6.73 61.37
N PHE A 6 50.32 -6.00 60.29
CA PHE A 6 50.83 -6.53 59.03
C PHE A 6 52.24 -7.11 59.25
N ASP A 7 52.54 -8.24 58.61
CA ASP A 7 53.92 -8.59 58.27
C ASP A 7 54.00 -9.20 56.87
N ASP A 8 55.02 -8.76 56.17
CA ASP A 8 55.29 -8.85 54.74
C ASP A 8 56.32 -9.98 54.51
N SER A 9 56.11 -10.88 53.55
CA SER A 9 57.19 -11.64 52.86
C SER A 9 56.65 -12.78 52.00
N SER A 10 56.73 -12.63 50.68
CA SER A 10 57.42 -13.60 49.82
C SER A 10 57.56 -13.06 48.40
N GLU A 11 58.82 -12.85 48.03
CA GLU A 11 59.30 -12.55 46.68
C GLU A 11 59.00 -13.68 45.66
N PRO A 12 59.13 -13.40 44.35
CA PRO A 12 58.35 -14.05 43.30
C PRO A 12 58.98 -15.35 42.80
N SER A 13 58.18 -16.41 42.71
CA SER A 13 58.57 -17.59 41.95
C SER A 13 58.34 -17.36 40.45
N SER A 14 59.44 -17.28 39.72
CA SER A 14 59.52 -17.30 38.26
C SER A 14 58.75 -18.47 37.66
N ILE A 15 57.69 -18.19 36.90
CA ILE A 15 57.10 -19.15 35.97
C ILE A 15 57.26 -18.60 34.56
N SER A 16 58.10 -19.33 33.81
CA SER A 16 58.38 -19.22 32.39
C SER A 16 57.13 -18.88 31.57
N HIS A 17 57.18 -17.74 30.87
CA HIS A 17 56.32 -17.45 29.74
C HIS A 17 56.64 -18.43 28.60
N TYR A 18 55.86 -19.50 28.49
CA TYR A 18 55.70 -20.16 27.20
C TYR A 18 54.80 -19.27 26.34
N MET A 19 55.41 -18.46 25.47
CA MET A 19 54.70 -17.84 24.35
C MET A 19 54.25 -18.95 23.39
N THR A 20 53.02 -19.45 23.58
CA THR A 20 52.29 -20.07 22.48
C THR A 20 51.74 -18.95 21.60
N ASN A 21 52.39 -18.72 20.46
CA ASN A 21 51.91 -17.83 19.41
C ASN A 21 50.54 -18.31 18.90
N CYS A 22 49.46 -17.84 19.52
CA CYS A 22 48.10 -18.00 19.01
C CYS A 22 47.78 -16.84 18.07
N LEU A 23 47.81 -17.09 16.76
CA LEU A 23 47.32 -16.16 15.74
C LEU A 23 45.83 -15.80 16.01
N PRO A 24 45.42 -14.51 15.90
CA PRO A 24 44.05 -14.07 16.14
C PRO A 24 43.03 -14.81 15.25
N LYS A 25 41.82 -15.09 15.75
CA LYS A 25 40.75 -15.84 15.05
C LYS A 25 40.51 -15.41 13.58
N LYS A 26 40.66 -14.12 13.27
CA LYS A 26 40.51 -13.58 11.90
C LYS A 26 41.54 -14.14 10.91
N TRP A 27 42.76 -14.39 11.36
CA TRP A 27 43.82 -14.98 10.54
C TRP A 27 43.61 -16.48 10.31
N ARG A 28 43.02 -17.20 11.26
CA ARG A 28 42.68 -18.62 11.08
C ARG A 28 41.62 -18.83 9.99
N LEU A 29 40.58 -17.99 9.96
CA LEU A 29 39.55 -18.02 8.91
C LEU A 29 40.14 -17.70 7.52
N LEU A 30 41.03 -16.70 7.44
CA LEU A 30 41.69 -16.34 6.19
C LEU A 30 42.58 -17.47 5.68
N ILE A 31 43.36 -18.10 6.57
CA ILE A 31 44.25 -19.23 6.23
C ILE A 31 43.43 -20.44 5.75
N VAL A 32 42.31 -20.76 6.41
CA VAL A 32 41.43 -21.86 5.96
C VAL A 32 40.82 -21.54 4.60
N SER A 33 40.36 -20.30 4.37
CA SER A 33 39.79 -19.90 3.09
C SER A 33 40.80 -19.97 1.94
N VAL A 34 42.04 -19.50 2.17
CA VAL A 34 43.10 -19.53 1.16
C VAL A 34 43.55 -20.97 0.89
N ALA A 35 43.67 -21.79 1.94
CA ALA A 35 44.01 -23.20 1.79
C ALA A 35 42.93 -23.95 0.97
N SER A 36 41.64 -23.73 1.26
CA SER A 36 40.54 -24.32 0.48
C SER A 36 40.53 -23.88 -0.98
N PHE A 37 40.83 -22.61 -1.24
CA PHE A 37 40.90 -22.09 -2.61
C PHE A 37 42.08 -22.68 -3.40
N VAL A 38 43.24 -22.81 -2.77
CA VAL A 38 44.42 -23.44 -3.38
C VAL A 38 44.18 -24.93 -3.63
N VAL A 39 43.53 -25.64 -2.69
CA VAL A 39 43.11 -27.03 -2.89
C VAL A 39 42.17 -27.14 -4.09
N CYS A 40 41.13 -26.30 -4.19
CA CYS A 40 40.23 -26.29 -5.35
C CYS A 40 40.96 -26.03 -6.68
N MET A 41 41.91 -25.08 -6.70
CA MET A 41 42.71 -24.78 -7.90
C MET A 41 43.61 -25.96 -8.31
N VAL A 42 44.23 -26.65 -7.34
CA VAL A 42 45.06 -27.83 -7.60
C VAL A 42 44.19 -29.01 -8.07
N PHE A 43 43.01 -29.20 -7.49
CA PHE A 43 42.05 -30.21 -7.96
C PHE A 43 41.56 -29.90 -9.40
N ALA A 44 41.22 -28.64 -9.69
CA ALA A 44 40.82 -28.22 -11.04
C ALA A 44 41.95 -28.38 -12.06
N SER A 45 43.21 -28.18 -11.64
CA SER A 45 44.41 -28.37 -12.47
C SER A 45 44.76 -29.85 -12.69
N MET A 46 44.58 -30.71 -11.68
CA MET A 46 44.95 -32.13 -11.78
C MET A 46 43.89 -32.98 -12.48
N TYR A 47 42.61 -32.63 -12.29
CA TYR A 47 41.49 -33.42 -12.82
C TYR A 47 40.81 -32.79 -14.04
N GLY A 48 41.17 -31.55 -14.39
CA GLY A 48 40.55 -30.82 -15.49
C GLY A 48 39.09 -30.48 -15.17
N PHE A 49 38.79 -29.21 -14.94
CA PHE A 49 37.39 -28.77 -14.80
C PHE A 49 36.79 -28.60 -16.19
N ASP A 50 36.01 -29.59 -16.64
CA ASP A 50 35.41 -29.60 -17.97
C ASP A 50 34.24 -28.60 -18.07
N TYR A 51 34.55 -27.39 -18.53
CA TYR A 51 33.59 -26.32 -18.79
C TYR A 51 32.63 -26.64 -19.96
N SER A 52 32.88 -27.70 -20.73
CA SER A 52 32.00 -28.10 -21.84
C SER A 52 30.70 -28.74 -21.37
N THR A 53 30.61 -29.18 -20.11
CA THR A 53 29.37 -29.69 -19.50
C THR A 53 28.33 -28.58 -19.22
N PHE A 54 28.72 -27.30 -19.25
CA PHE A 54 27.83 -26.16 -19.01
C PHE A 54 27.54 -25.32 -20.26
N SER A 55 28.03 -25.75 -21.42
CA SER A 55 27.81 -25.09 -22.72
C SER A 55 27.28 -26.12 -23.72
N GLY A 56 26.13 -26.71 -23.38
CA GLY A 56 25.35 -27.58 -24.26
C GLY A 56 24.13 -26.84 -24.80
N ASN A 57 23.97 -26.89 -26.12
CA ASN A 57 22.92 -26.27 -26.94
C ASN A 57 21.55 -26.11 -26.28
N ASP A 58 21.02 -24.89 -26.38
CA ASP A 58 19.67 -24.45 -26.03
C ASP A 58 18.64 -25.03 -27.02
N ASP A 59 18.34 -26.33 -26.90
CA ASP A 59 17.28 -26.99 -27.67
C ASP A 59 16.46 -28.01 -26.83
N THR A 60 16.59 -27.99 -25.50
CA THR A 60 15.68 -28.70 -24.60
C THR A 60 14.72 -27.73 -23.95
N LYS A 61 13.59 -27.53 -24.65
CA LYS A 61 12.34 -26.99 -24.12
C LYS A 61 12.14 -27.49 -22.68
N SER A 62 12.38 -26.60 -21.72
CA SER A 62 12.47 -26.99 -20.32
C SER A 62 11.13 -27.54 -19.84
N ASP A 63 11.15 -28.78 -19.39
CA ASP A 63 10.06 -29.55 -18.75
C ASP A 63 9.70 -29.02 -17.35
N TRP A 64 9.64 -27.69 -17.22
CA TRP A 64 9.17 -26.95 -16.05
C TRP A 64 7.85 -26.22 -16.34
N SER A 65 7.32 -26.30 -17.57
CA SER A 65 5.98 -25.82 -17.91
C SER A 65 4.89 -26.59 -17.17
N GLY A 66 5.06 -27.89 -16.96
CA GLY A 66 4.06 -28.75 -16.28
C GLY A 66 3.96 -28.52 -14.76
N LEU A 67 5.01 -28.03 -14.10
CA LEU A 67 4.97 -27.73 -12.66
C LEU A 67 4.44 -26.33 -12.35
N ARG A 68 4.40 -25.42 -13.34
CA ARG A 68 3.66 -24.16 -13.24
C ARG A 68 2.15 -24.37 -13.45
N GLU A 69 1.76 -25.50 -14.04
CA GLU A 69 0.37 -25.88 -14.30
C GLU A 69 -0.34 -26.51 -13.07
N TYR A 70 0.41 -26.96 -12.06
CA TYR A 70 -0.16 -27.58 -10.86
C TYR A 70 -0.57 -26.59 -9.74
N SER A 71 -0.36 -25.28 -9.95
CA SER A 71 -0.80 -24.21 -9.05
C SER A 71 -1.70 -23.18 -9.75
N SER A 72 -2.32 -23.54 -10.87
CA SER A 72 -3.41 -22.73 -11.38
C SER A 72 -4.68 -23.09 -10.62
N PHE A 73 -4.90 -22.45 -9.48
CA PHE A 73 -6.26 -21.96 -9.24
C PHE A 73 -6.58 -21.15 -10.50
N HIS A 74 -7.40 -21.71 -11.39
CA HIS A 74 -7.82 -21.01 -12.60
C HIS A 74 -8.59 -19.79 -12.12
N GLU A 75 -7.90 -18.65 -11.97
CA GLU A 75 -8.55 -17.36 -11.83
C GLU A 75 -9.49 -17.26 -13.04
N ALA A 76 -10.80 -17.25 -12.78
CA ALA A 76 -11.80 -17.21 -13.83
C ALA A 76 -11.42 -16.08 -14.80
N LYS A 77 -11.51 -16.33 -16.11
CA LYS A 77 -11.16 -15.34 -17.14
C LYS A 77 -11.81 -14.01 -16.78
N LYS A 78 -10.98 -13.00 -16.46
CA LYS A 78 -11.45 -11.66 -16.06
C LYS A 78 -12.35 -11.10 -17.17
N THR A 79 -13.64 -10.96 -16.88
CA THR A 79 -14.61 -10.40 -17.83
C THR A 79 -14.77 -8.91 -17.56
N CYS A 80 -14.34 -8.05 -18.47
CA CYS A 80 -14.44 -6.60 -18.35
C CYS A 80 -15.84 -6.03 -18.66
N GLY A 81 -16.86 -6.87 -18.86
CA GLY A 81 -18.16 -6.41 -19.36
C GLY A 81 -18.01 -5.55 -20.63
N PRO A 82 -18.82 -4.50 -20.79
CA PRO A 82 -18.74 -3.55 -21.91
C PRO A 82 -17.74 -2.41 -21.65
N ARG A 83 -16.63 -2.62 -20.91
CA ARG A 83 -15.63 -1.58 -20.60
C ARG A 83 -15.26 -0.75 -21.82
N ASP A 84 -14.93 -1.39 -22.94
CA ASP A 84 -14.42 -0.68 -24.12
C ASP A 84 -15.49 0.19 -24.81
N GLU A 85 -16.76 0.07 -24.44
CA GLU A 85 -17.86 0.94 -24.88
C GLU A 85 -18.05 2.17 -23.97
N VAL A 86 -17.55 2.11 -22.73
CA VAL A 86 -17.80 3.11 -21.67
C VAL A 86 -16.53 3.87 -21.29
N ALA A 87 -15.40 3.17 -21.17
CA ALA A 87 -14.12 3.74 -20.79
C ALA A 87 -13.41 4.36 -22.00
N ASN A 88 -12.88 5.56 -21.82
CA ASN A 88 -12.00 6.16 -22.80
C ASN A 88 -10.57 5.60 -22.65
N MET A 89 -10.29 4.51 -23.36
CA MET A 89 -9.00 3.81 -23.24
C MET A 89 -7.80 4.66 -23.65
N THR A 90 -7.99 5.68 -24.50
CA THR A 90 -6.92 6.62 -24.86
C THR A 90 -6.52 7.50 -23.67
N ILE A 91 -7.50 8.03 -22.93
CA ILE A 91 -7.24 8.81 -21.71
C ILE A 91 -6.61 7.91 -20.65
N TRP A 92 -7.09 6.67 -20.50
CA TRP A 92 -6.52 5.71 -19.56
C TRP A 92 -5.05 5.40 -19.86
N ASN A 93 -4.73 5.05 -21.11
CA ASN A 93 -3.34 4.78 -21.50
C ASN A 93 -2.45 6.01 -21.28
N THR A 94 -2.95 7.21 -21.58
CA THR A 94 -2.24 8.47 -21.32
C THR A 94 -1.97 8.67 -19.81
N ALA A 95 -2.94 8.35 -18.94
CA ALA A 95 -2.78 8.44 -17.49
C ALA A 95 -1.75 7.43 -16.95
N VAL A 96 -1.72 6.21 -17.50
CA VAL A 96 -0.72 5.20 -17.18
C VAL A 96 0.67 5.66 -17.62
N ASP A 97 0.83 6.10 -18.88
CA ASP A 97 2.11 6.59 -19.42
C ASP A 97 2.64 7.80 -18.64
N LYS A 98 1.74 8.74 -18.29
CA LYS A 98 2.08 9.93 -17.49
C LYS A 98 2.67 9.56 -16.13
N THR A 99 2.24 8.46 -15.53
CA THR A 99 2.63 8.10 -14.15
C THR A 99 3.72 7.03 -14.08
N GLY A 100 4.01 6.34 -15.19
CA GLY A 100 4.96 5.20 -15.22
C GLY A 100 6.42 5.54 -14.91
N HIS A 101 6.82 6.81 -14.94
CA HIS A 101 8.17 7.25 -14.60
C HIS A 101 8.36 7.59 -13.11
N LEU A 102 7.28 7.63 -12.33
CA LEU A 102 7.31 7.97 -10.91
C LEU A 102 7.84 6.80 -10.07
N MET A 103 8.27 7.09 -8.84
CA MET A 103 8.78 6.06 -7.91
C MET A 103 7.69 5.06 -7.56
N ASP A 104 7.99 3.77 -7.74
CA ASP A 104 7.09 2.66 -7.38
C ASP A 104 7.38 2.05 -6.00
N ASP A 105 8.50 2.43 -5.38
CA ASP A 105 9.01 1.91 -4.11
C ASP A 105 8.73 2.81 -2.90
N MET A 106 8.11 3.95 -3.16
CA MET A 106 7.67 4.95 -2.20
C MET A 106 6.20 5.32 -2.47
N PHE A 107 5.53 5.92 -1.47
CA PHE A 107 4.15 6.42 -1.62
C PHE A 107 3.95 7.78 -0.99
N THR A 108 2.92 8.49 -1.47
CA THR A 108 2.46 9.77 -0.93
C THR A 108 1.14 9.57 -0.18
N ILE A 109 0.94 10.24 0.96
CA ILE A 109 -0.36 10.30 1.62
C ILE A 109 -1.13 11.52 1.09
N ALA A 110 -2.34 11.32 0.57
CA ALA A 110 -3.30 12.37 0.27
C ALA A 110 -4.35 12.43 1.39
N LEU A 111 -4.19 13.40 2.31
CA LEU A 111 -4.97 13.52 3.53
C LEU A 111 -6.02 14.63 3.39
N GLN A 112 -7.31 14.31 3.49
CA GLN A 112 -8.36 15.33 3.41
C GLN A 112 -8.77 15.85 4.79
N THR A 113 -8.96 17.17 4.92
CA THR A 113 -9.51 17.77 6.14
C THR A 113 -10.46 18.94 5.85
N TYR A 114 -11.48 19.10 6.70
CA TYR A 114 -12.40 20.23 6.65
C TYR A 114 -12.81 20.66 8.07
N LYS A 115 -12.45 21.88 8.46
CA LYS A 115 -12.83 22.51 9.75
C LYS A 115 -12.57 21.64 10.99
N ARG A 116 -11.46 20.89 10.96
CA ARG A 116 -11.02 19.97 12.02
C ARG A 116 -9.54 20.14 12.41
N PRO A 117 -9.04 21.37 12.61
CA PRO A 117 -7.60 21.61 12.82
C PRO A 117 -7.02 20.81 14.01
N GLY A 118 -7.77 20.64 15.10
CA GLY A 118 -7.32 19.85 16.24
C GLY A 118 -7.22 18.34 15.97
N GLN A 119 -8.09 17.80 15.12
CA GLN A 119 -8.04 16.39 14.73
C GLN A 119 -6.91 16.17 13.70
N LEU A 120 -6.81 17.05 12.71
CA LEU A 120 -5.71 17.07 11.76
C LEU A 120 -4.34 17.11 12.45
N ASN A 121 -4.17 17.98 13.46
CA ASN A 121 -2.91 18.08 14.18
C ASN A 121 -2.54 16.75 14.87
N LYS A 122 -3.51 16.08 15.52
CA LYS A 122 -3.27 14.75 16.13
C LYS A 122 -2.86 13.71 15.09
N THR A 123 -3.54 13.70 13.95
CA THR A 123 -3.24 12.77 12.85
C THR A 123 -1.85 13.04 12.28
N LEU A 124 -1.48 14.30 12.02
CA LEU A 124 -0.15 14.67 11.54
C LEU A 124 0.95 14.37 12.59
N GLU A 125 0.71 14.64 13.86
CA GLU A 125 1.62 14.26 14.96
C GLU A 125 1.86 12.74 14.95
N HIS A 126 0.81 11.94 14.78
CA HIS A 126 0.90 10.49 14.71
C HIS A 126 1.68 10.02 13.47
N LEU A 127 1.34 10.53 12.28
CA LEU A 127 1.99 10.18 11.02
C LEU A 127 3.46 10.61 10.93
N THR A 128 3.83 11.65 11.67
CA THR A 128 5.20 12.20 11.67
C THR A 128 6.03 11.81 12.90
N ALA A 129 5.44 11.08 13.86
CA ALA A 129 6.13 10.64 15.09
C ALA A 129 7.23 9.61 14.83
N TYR A 130 6.99 8.69 13.89
CA TYR A 130 7.90 7.59 13.55
C TYR A 130 8.19 7.54 12.06
N LYS A 131 9.35 7.00 11.69
CA LYS A 131 9.72 6.84 10.28
C LYS A 131 8.99 5.65 9.66
N THR A 132 8.16 5.93 8.67
CA THR A 132 7.63 4.95 7.72
C THR A 132 8.60 4.87 6.54
N SER A 133 9.20 3.71 6.30
CA SER A 133 10.33 3.56 5.36
C SER A 133 10.00 4.02 3.94
N SER A 134 8.83 3.62 3.42
CA SER A 134 8.38 3.94 2.07
C SER A 134 7.54 5.22 1.95
N LEU A 135 7.38 6.01 3.02
CA LEU A 135 6.60 7.26 2.95
C LEU A 135 7.45 8.40 2.38
N TYR A 136 7.05 8.94 1.23
CA TYR A 136 7.73 10.04 0.56
C TYR A 136 7.31 11.41 1.09
N GLU A 137 6.01 11.70 1.10
CA GLU A 137 5.45 12.97 1.56
C GLU A 137 4.00 12.81 2.04
N ILE A 138 3.50 13.81 2.76
CA ILE A 138 2.09 13.95 3.09
C ILE A 138 1.58 15.24 2.45
N VAL A 139 0.53 15.14 1.63
CA VAL A 139 -0.17 16.29 1.05
C VAL A 139 -1.55 16.39 1.67
N VAL A 140 -1.80 17.49 2.37
CA VAL A 140 -3.06 17.79 3.01
C VAL A 140 -3.95 18.56 2.04
N ALA A 141 -5.04 17.96 1.58
CA ALA A 141 -6.12 18.64 0.87
C ALA A 141 -6.92 19.48 1.89
N TRP A 142 -6.64 20.78 1.90
CA TRP A 142 -7.25 21.75 2.79
C TRP A 142 -8.57 22.26 2.19
N ASN A 143 -9.68 21.63 2.58
CA ASN A 143 -11.00 21.92 2.02
C ASN A 143 -11.69 23.13 2.65
N ASP A 144 -11.10 23.77 3.66
CA ASP A 144 -11.63 25.00 4.21
C ASP A 144 -11.08 26.22 3.44
N ASN A 145 -11.66 26.47 2.26
CA ASN A 145 -11.29 27.60 1.40
C ASN A 145 -11.61 28.99 2.01
N THR A 146 -12.19 29.03 3.20
CA THR A 146 -12.48 30.28 3.94
C THR A 146 -11.39 30.66 4.93
N THR A 147 -10.41 29.78 5.15
CA THR A 147 -9.30 30.00 6.09
C THR A 147 -7.96 29.67 5.44
N LEU A 148 -6.90 30.32 5.90
CA LEU A 148 -5.55 29.98 5.47
C LEU A 148 -5.12 28.66 6.11
N PRO A 149 -4.51 27.74 5.35
CA PRO A 149 -3.90 26.55 5.94
C PRO A 149 -2.69 26.94 6.80
N PRO A 150 -2.21 26.03 7.66
CA PRO A 150 -0.87 26.13 8.24
C PRO A 150 0.22 26.17 7.17
N ASP A 151 1.41 26.65 7.54
CA ASP A 151 2.59 26.58 6.69
C ASP A 151 3.06 25.12 6.50
N ASP A 152 3.65 24.86 5.33
CA ASP A 152 4.34 23.60 5.05
C ASP A 152 5.47 23.36 6.07
N PHE A 153 5.69 22.11 6.45
CA PHE A 153 6.73 21.76 7.42
C PHE A 153 7.34 20.38 7.13
N VAL A 154 8.45 20.07 7.81
CA VAL A 154 9.07 18.74 7.78
C VAL A 154 8.85 18.08 9.14
N GLY A 155 8.24 16.90 9.14
CA GLY A 155 7.97 16.12 10.33
C GLY A 155 9.25 15.63 11.03
N LYS A 156 9.12 15.18 12.29
CA LYS A 156 10.26 14.63 13.07
C LYS A 156 10.90 13.41 12.41
N ASN A 157 10.13 12.69 11.61
CA ASN A 157 10.58 11.55 10.81
C ASN A 157 11.21 11.94 9.46
N HIS A 158 11.48 13.23 9.23
CA HIS A 158 11.98 13.80 7.97
C HIS A 158 11.03 13.71 6.77
N VAL A 159 9.75 13.40 6.99
CA VAL A 159 8.73 13.40 5.95
C VAL A 159 8.19 14.82 5.77
N PRO A 160 8.25 15.40 4.55
CA PRO A 160 7.64 16.70 4.26
C PRO A 160 6.11 16.60 4.32
N VAL A 161 5.48 17.64 4.89
CA VAL A 161 4.04 17.84 4.95
C VAL A 161 3.72 19.14 4.23
N ARG A 162 2.88 19.06 3.21
CA ARG A 162 2.47 20.19 2.39
C ARG A 162 0.97 20.38 2.40
N PHE A 163 0.53 21.64 2.49
CA PHE A 163 -0.88 22.00 2.41
C PHE A 163 -1.24 22.44 0.98
N ARG A 164 -2.26 21.81 0.41
CA ARG A 164 -2.87 22.19 -0.86
C ARG A 164 -4.25 22.75 -0.58
N VAL A 165 -4.41 24.06 -0.79
CA VAL A 165 -5.70 24.73 -0.66
C VAL A 165 -6.61 24.27 -1.79
N SER A 166 -7.76 23.71 -1.43
CA SER A 166 -8.81 23.36 -2.38
C SER A 166 -9.59 24.59 -2.78
N GLU A 167 -10.03 24.66 -4.04
CA GLU A 167 -10.88 25.76 -4.53
C GLU A 167 -12.25 25.78 -3.84
N GLU A 168 -12.74 24.61 -3.46
CA GLU A 168 -14.01 24.43 -2.78
C GLU A 168 -13.98 23.28 -1.77
N ASN A 169 -14.96 23.26 -0.86
CA ASN A 169 -15.16 22.14 0.03
C ASN A 169 -15.83 21.00 -0.73
N SER A 170 -15.03 20.04 -1.19
CA SER A 170 -15.53 18.83 -1.84
C SER A 170 -14.78 17.57 -1.40
N LEU A 171 -15.51 16.44 -1.31
CA LEU A 171 -14.94 15.11 -1.09
C LEU A 171 -14.03 14.64 -2.21
N ASN A 172 -14.17 15.25 -3.38
CA ASN A 172 -13.36 15.04 -4.58
C ASN A 172 -11.89 15.47 -4.39
N GLN A 173 -11.61 16.40 -3.48
CA GLN A 173 -10.32 17.09 -3.43
C GLN A 173 -9.14 16.21 -3.02
N LYS A 174 -9.37 15.10 -2.30
CA LYS A 174 -8.31 14.10 -2.04
C LYS A 174 -7.92 13.29 -3.28
N PHE A 175 -8.74 13.31 -4.32
CA PHE A 175 -8.48 12.61 -5.59
C PHE A 175 -7.81 13.50 -6.65
N LEU A 176 -7.73 14.82 -6.44
CA LEU A 176 -7.05 15.74 -7.34
C LEU A 176 -5.55 15.37 -7.47
N PRO A 177 -5.07 14.98 -8.67
CA PRO A 177 -3.66 14.71 -8.90
C PRO A 177 -2.82 15.97 -8.64
N ASP A 178 -1.78 15.83 -7.82
CA ASP A 178 -0.84 16.93 -7.58
C ASP A 178 0.30 16.87 -8.61
N PRO A 179 0.60 17.97 -9.33
CA PRO A 179 1.72 17.98 -10.27
C PRO A 179 3.09 17.80 -9.59
N LYS A 180 3.16 17.92 -8.26
CA LYS A 180 4.39 17.68 -7.48
C LYS A 180 4.50 16.25 -6.94
N TYR A 181 3.51 15.39 -7.17
CA TYR A 181 3.63 13.99 -6.77
C TYR A 181 4.78 13.31 -7.50
N MET A 182 5.58 12.57 -6.73
CA MET A 182 6.75 11.84 -7.23
C MET A 182 6.59 10.32 -7.12
N THR A 183 5.43 9.84 -6.68
CA THR A 183 5.18 8.42 -6.40
C THR A 183 3.99 7.90 -7.20
N GLN A 184 4.07 6.62 -7.60
CA GLN A 184 2.96 5.93 -8.25
C GLN A 184 1.85 5.57 -7.25
N GLY A 185 2.24 5.21 -6.02
CA GLY A 185 1.32 4.84 -4.95
C GLY A 185 0.85 6.05 -4.15
N VAL A 186 -0.47 6.21 -4.03
CA VAL A 186 -1.09 7.23 -3.18
C VAL A 186 -1.94 6.54 -2.12
N LEU A 187 -1.67 6.82 -0.83
CA LEU A 187 -2.54 6.45 0.27
C LEU A 187 -3.58 7.56 0.46
N LEU A 188 -4.82 7.28 0.05
CA LEU A 188 -5.97 8.13 0.29
C LEU A 188 -6.39 7.98 1.76
N SER A 189 -6.50 9.09 2.49
CA SER A 189 -6.83 9.10 3.91
C SER A 189 -7.79 10.22 4.30
N ASP A 190 -8.73 9.90 5.19
CA ASP A 190 -9.48 10.90 5.95
C ASP A 190 -8.68 11.35 7.19
N ASP A 191 -9.06 12.46 7.81
CA ASP A 191 -8.33 13.07 8.93
C ASP A 191 -8.52 12.40 10.30
N ASP A 192 -9.25 11.30 10.40
CA ASP A 192 -9.62 10.66 11.66
C ASP A 192 -9.11 9.21 11.82
N TRP A 193 -8.22 8.73 10.94
CA TRP A 193 -7.60 7.40 11.07
C TRP A 193 -6.14 7.47 11.51
N ASN A 194 -5.85 6.79 12.63
CA ASN A 194 -4.50 6.51 13.08
C ASN A 194 -4.13 5.05 12.76
N PHE A 195 -2.90 4.84 12.29
CA PHE A 195 -2.38 3.53 11.91
C PHE A 195 -0.90 3.35 12.25
N ASN A 196 -0.48 2.12 12.54
CA ASN A 196 0.92 1.85 12.87
C ASN A 196 1.83 2.07 11.64
N HIS A 197 2.94 2.78 11.82
CA HIS A 197 3.90 3.09 10.74
C HIS A 197 4.45 1.83 10.05
N THR A 198 4.72 0.76 10.80
CA THR A 198 5.20 -0.51 10.21
C THR A 198 4.11 -1.27 9.48
N ASP A 199 2.84 -1.13 9.90
CA ASP A 199 1.72 -1.78 9.22
C ASP A 199 1.42 -1.10 7.90
N ILE A 200 1.41 0.23 7.83
CA ILE A 200 1.19 0.92 6.56
C ILE A 200 2.32 0.67 5.58
N ASP A 201 3.58 0.64 6.04
CA ASP A 201 4.70 0.23 5.19
C ASP A 201 4.46 -1.18 4.63
N TRP A 202 4.04 -2.12 5.48
CA TRP A 202 3.77 -3.50 5.06
C TRP A 202 2.57 -3.62 4.10
N VAL A 203 1.49 -2.89 4.36
CA VAL A 203 0.30 -2.82 3.48
C VAL A 203 0.70 -2.26 2.12
N PHE A 204 1.52 -1.20 2.08
CA PHE A 204 2.07 -0.67 0.85
C PHE A 204 2.86 -1.73 0.06
N GLN A 205 3.69 -2.54 0.73
CA GLN A 205 4.37 -3.64 0.04
C GLN A 205 3.40 -4.70 -0.52
N GLN A 206 2.25 -4.93 0.11
CA GLN A 206 1.23 -5.83 -0.46
C GLN A 206 0.54 -5.19 -1.67
N TRP A 207 0.26 -3.88 -1.61
CA TRP A 207 -0.26 -3.12 -2.74
C TRP A 207 0.70 -3.18 -3.93
N ARG A 208 2.00 -2.97 -3.74
CA ARG A 208 3.01 -3.09 -4.82
C ARG A 208 3.00 -4.47 -5.47
N ARG A 209 2.85 -5.53 -4.68
CA ARG A 209 2.94 -6.93 -5.16
C ARG A 209 1.67 -7.41 -5.86
N SER A 210 0.51 -6.96 -5.41
CA SER A 210 -0.78 -7.59 -5.79
C SER A 210 -1.94 -6.62 -5.92
N GLY A 211 -1.72 -5.33 -5.71
CA GLY A 211 -2.76 -4.30 -5.62
C GLY A 211 -2.58 -3.10 -6.53
N MET A 212 -1.53 -3.00 -7.36
CA MET A 212 -1.32 -1.81 -8.22
C MET A 212 -2.47 -1.54 -9.20
N ASN A 213 -3.19 -2.57 -9.63
CA ASN A 213 -4.39 -2.47 -10.47
C ASN A 213 -5.70 -2.31 -9.68
N ARG A 214 -5.64 -2.09 -8.37
CA ARG A 214 -6.77 -2.23 -7.44
C ARG A 214 -6.75 -1.12 -6.39
N LEU A 215 -7.91 -0.76 -5.86
CA LEU A 215 -7.96 -0.06 -4.58
C LEU A 215 -7.64 -1.05 -3.46
N THR A 216 -6.73 -0.70 -2.57
CA THR A 216 -6.21 -1.61 -1.55
C THR A 216 -6.29 -1.01 -0.16
N GLY A 217 -7.09 -1.59 0.74
CA GLY A 217 -7.29 -1.03 2.07
C GLY A 217 -8.06 -1.98 3.01
N PRO A 218 -8.23 -1.60 4.28
CA PRO A 218 -8.80 -2.50 5.29
C PRO A 218 -10.34 -2.50 5.29
N PHE A 219 -10.98 -1.44 4.76
CA PHE A 219 -12.41 -1.20 4.87
C PHE A 219 -13.18 -1.72 3.66
N ALA A 220 -13.35 -3.05 3.59
CA ALA A 220 -14.17 -3.70 2.57
C ALA A 220 -15.67 -3.34 2.71
N ARG A 221 -16.34 -3.17 1.58
CA ARG A 221 -17.78 -2.91 1.45
C ARG A 221 -18.38 -3.75 0.34
N CYS A 222 -19.68 -3.95 0.44
CA CYS A 222 -20.43 -4.86 -0.40
C CYS A 222 -21.58 -4.14 -1.08
N TRP A 223 -22.04 -4.71 -2.19
CA TRP A 223 -23.35 -4.42 -2.72
C TRP A 223 -24.12 -5.72 -2.93
N TYR A 224 -25.44 -5.62 -3.04
CA TYR A 224 -26.34 -6.72 -3.36
C TYR A 224 -27.61 -6.17 -4.00
N ASN A 225 -28.38 -6.99 -4.71
CA ASN A 225 -29.72 -6.61 -5.16
C ASN A 225 -30.75 -6.96 -4.08
N ASN A 226 -31.64 -6.02 -3.78
CA ASN A 226 -32.81 -6.31 -2.94
C ASN A 226 -33.87 -7.12 -3.71
N GLU A 227 -35.00 -7.39 -3.06
CA GLU A 227 -36.13 -8.14 -3.64
C GLU A 227 -36.78 -7.47 -4.87
N HIS A 228 -36.45 -6.20 -5.13
CA HIS A 228 -36.91 -5.42 -6.28
C HIS A 228 -35.83 -5.23 -7.35
N ASP A 229 -34.76 -6.01 -7.28
CA ASP A 229 -33.60 -5.94 -8.19
C ASP A 229 -32.87 -4.57 -8.17
N GLU A 230 -32.97 -3.86 -7.05
CA GLU A 230 -32.27 -2.59 -6.86
C GLU A 230 -30.95 -2.79 -6.13
N ALA A 231 -29.88 -2.17 -6.65
CA ALA A 231 -28.55 -2.22 -6.03
C ALA A 231 -28.52 -1.50 -4.66
N MET A 232 -28.12 -2.23 -3.62
CA MET A 232 -28.04 -1.80 -2.23
C MET A 232 -26.61 -1.85 -1.72
N TYR A 233 -26.20 -0.80 -1.00
CA TYR A 233 -24.92 -0.73 -0.31
C TYR A 233 -24.98 -1.48 1.03
N SER A 234 -23.90 -2.19 1.36
CA SER A 234 -23.78 -2.97 2.59
C SER A 234 -22.41 -2.81 3.23
N LEU A 235 -22.40 -2.87 4.57
CA LEU A 235 -21.18 -2.97 5.37
C LEU A 235 -20.55 -4.37 5.35
N CYS A 236 -21.05 -5.26 4.48
CA CYS A 236 -20.71 -6.70 4.45
C CYS A 236 -21.12 -7.46 5.72
N SER A 237 -22.03 -6.92 6.53
CA SER A 237 -22.60 -7.62 7.68
C SER A 237 -23.59 -8.69 7.23
N GLY A 238 -23.44 -9.93 7.71
CA GLY A 238 -24.41 -11.01 7.46
C GLY A 238 -23.92 -12.19 6.61
N LYS A 239 -22.61 -12.28 6.31
CA LYS A 239 -21.94 -13.31 5.47
C LYS A 239 -22.18 -13.22 3.95
N PRO A 240 -21.85 -12.11 3.28
CA PRO A 240 -21.35 -12.27 1.92
C PRO A 240 -19.92 -12.83 2.00
N ASP A 241 -19.67 -13.96 1.34
CA ASP A 241 -18.31 -14.51 1.15
C ASP A 241 -17.43 -13.59 0.26
N LYS A 242 -18.00 -12.48 -0.21
CA LYS A 242 -17.45 -11.58 -1.22
C LYS A 242 -17.62 -10.12 -0.82
N TYR A 243 -16.66 -9.30 -1.22
CA TYR A 243 -16.72 -7.83 -1.15
C TYR A 243 -16.38 -7.23 -2.51
N HIS A 244 -16.68 -5.95 -2.68
CA HIS A 244 -16.68 -5.31 -4.01
C HIS A 244 -16.07 -3.91 -4.02
N MET A 245 -15.98 -3.28 -2.84
CA MET A 245 -15.50 -1.91 -2.70
C MET A 245 -14.51 -1.80 -1.53
N ALA A 246 -13.54 -0.89 -1.63
CA ALA A 246 -12.69 -0.45 -0.53
C ALA A 246 -12.93 1.04 -0.25
N LEU A 247 -13.16 1.41 1.01
CA LEU A 247 -13.33 2.84 1.36
C LEU A 247 -12.03 3.61 1.22
N THR A 248 -12.08 4.74 0.52
CA THR A 248 -10.94 5.62 0.25
C THR A 248 -10.56 6.53 1.42
N GLY A 249 -11.22 6.37 2.57
CA GLY A 249 -10.80 7.00 3.82
C GLY A 249 -9.53 6.37 4.41
N LEU A 250 -9.13 5.20 3.92
CA LEU A 250 -7.82 4.59 4.16
C LEU A 250 -7.56 3.53 3.07
N ALA A 251 -7.13 3.93 1.88
CA ALA A 251 -6.83 2.99 0.80
C ALA A 251 -5.69 3.46 -0.11
N PHE A 252 -4.80 2.54 -0.45
CA PHE A 252 -3.83 2.72 -1.52
C PHE A 252 -4.51 2.65 -2.89
N THR A 253 -4.10 3.55 -3.76
CA THR A 253 -4.47 3.61 -5.18
C THR A 253 -3.23 3.91 -6.02
N HIS A 254 -3.27 3.53 -7.29
CA HIS A 254 -2.31 4.04 -8.26
C HIS A 254 -2.70 5.46 -8.70
N LEU A 255 -1.72 6.34 -8.90
CA LEU A 255 -1.95 7.72 -9.31
C LEU A 255 -2.67 7.82 -10.66
N SER A 256 -2.47 6.85 -11.56
CA SER A 256 -3.18 6.82 -12.85
C SER A 256 -4.71 6.75 -12.72
N PHE A 257 -5.26 6.12 -11.67
CA PHE A 257 -6.71 6.14 -11.44
C PHE A 257 -7.19 7.54 -11.08
N LEU A 258 -6.40 8.29 -10.31
CA LEU A 258 -6.72 9.67 -9.97
C LEU A 258 -6.61 10.58 -11.20
N GLU A 259 -5.58 10.39 -12.02
CA GLU A 259 -5.40 11.09 -13.31
C GLU A 259 -6.58 10.84 -14.25
N TYR A 260 -7.03 9.59 -14.40
CA TYR A 260 -8.22 9.28 -15.20
C TYR A 260 -9.47 9.91 -14.59
N TYR A 261 -9.67 9.75 -13.29
CA TYR A 261 -10.82 10.30 -12.57
C TYR A 261 -10.91 11.83 -12.71
N TRP A 262 -9.77 12.54 -12.80
CA TRP A 262 -9.69 14.01 -12.96
C TRP A 262 -9.58 14.49 -14.41
N SER A 263 -9.64 13.57 -15.38
CA SER A 263 -9.59 13.92 -16.79
C SER A 263 -10.81 14.73 -17.25
N ASN A 264 -10.72 15.23 -18.47
CA ASN A 264 -11.82 15.89 -19.20
C ASN A 264 -12.78 14.89 -19.86
N ASP A 265 -12.74 13.61 -19.47
CA ASP A 265 -13.73 12.64 -19.90
C ASP A 265 -15.13 13.02 -19.36
N SER A 266 -16.14 12.97 -20.21
CA SER A 266 -17.48 13.46 -19.89
C SER A 266 -18.18 12.63 -18.81
N LEU A 267 -17.92 11.33 -18.75
CA LEU A 267 -18.41 10.47 -17.68
C LEU A 267 -17.73 10.83 -16.36
N MET A 268 -16.42 11.10 -16.39
CA MET A 268 -15.69 11.51 -15.18
C MET A 268 -16.15 12.88 -14.67
N GLU A 269 -16.34 13.87 -15.54
CA GLU A 269 -16.93 15.16 -15.16
C GLU A 269 -18.32 15.02 -14.53
N LYS A 270 -19.20 14.23 -15.16
CA LYS A 270 -20.54 13.94 -14.62
C LYS A 270 -20.46 13.27 -13.25
N LEU A 271 -19.52 12.33 -13.07
CA LEU A 271 -19.33 11.60 -11.84
C LEU A 271 -18.84 12.51 -10.70
N ARG A 272 -17.88 13.40 -10.97
CA ARG A 272 -17.39 14.42 -10.01
C ARG A 272 -18.51 15.36 -9.58
N ASN A 273 -19.22 15.93 -10.54
CA ASN A 273 -20.35 16.82 -10.28
C ASN A 273 -21.45 16.13 -9.46
N TYR A 274 -21.69 14.83 -9.69
CA TYR A 274 -22.64 14.07 -8.91
C TYR A 274 -22.18 13.92 -7.46
N VAL A 275 -20.92 13.54 -7.23
CA VAL A 275 -20.31 13.48 -5.89
C VAL A 275 -20.44 14.81 -5.16
N ASP A 276 -20.16 15.93 -5.82
CA ASP A 276 -20.32 17.27 -5.26
C ASP A 276 -21.78 17.55 -4.87
N SER A 277 -22.71 17.23 -5.76
CA SER A 277 -24.15 17.44 -5.53
C SER A 277 -24.72 16.62 -4.37
N LYS A 278 -24.14 15.45 -4.08
CA LYS A 278 -24.60 14.56 -3.00
C LYS A 278 -23.76 14.69 -1.73
N PHE A 279 -22.57 15.27 -1.84
CA PHE A 279 -21.55 15.31 -0.79
C PHE A 279 -21.35 13.93 -0.14
N ASN A 280 -21.23 12.90 -0.98
CA ASN A 280 -21.12 11.49 -0.61
C ASN A 280 -20.61 10.66 -1.79
N CYS A 281 -20.28 9.38 -1.55
CA CYS A 281 -20.04 8.34 -2.56
C CYS A 281 -18.83 8.54 -3.46
N GLU A 282 -17.88 9.41 -3.10
CA GLU A 282 -16.62 9.56 -3.81
C GLU A 282 -15.80 8.27 -3.81
N ASP A 283 -15.87 7.52 -2.71
CA ASP A 283 -15.26 6.20 -2.56
C ASP A 283 -15.89 5.16 -3.49
N ILE A 284 -17.22 5.09 -3.57
CA ILE A 284 -17.95 4.20 -4.50
C ILE A 284 -17.58 4.57 -5.95
N ALA A 285 -17.55 5.87 -6.29
CA ALA A 285 -17.19 6.35 -7.61
C ALA A 285 -15.79 5.87 -8.03
N LEU A 286 -14.79 6.00 -7.15
CA LEU A 286 -13.43 5.55 -7.48
C LEU A 286 -13.34 4.02 -7.61
N ASN A 287 -14.12 3.24 -6.83
CA ASN A 287 -14.20 1.80 -7.02
C ASN A 287 -14.81 1.43 -8.38
N TYR A 288 -15.85 2.13 -8.84
CA TYR A 288 -16.42 1.94 -10.19
C TYR A 288 -15.36 2.20 -11.27
N VAL A 289 -14.64 3.31 -11.14
CA VAL A 289 -13.59 3.70 -12.10
C VAL A 289 -12.46 2.68 -12.13
N ALA A 290 -11.88 2.34 -10.99
CA ALA A 290 -10.79 1.37 -10.92
C ALA A 290 -11.22 0.00 -11.48
N SER A 291 -12.38 -0.49 -11.06
CA SER A 291 -12.91 -1.79 -11.48
C SER A 291 -13.22 -1.82 -12.98
N MET A 292 -13.80 -0.74 -13.53
CA MET A 292 -14.02 -0.61 -14.97
C MET A 292 -12.70 -0.68 -15.74
N LEU A 293 -11.69 0.08 -15.33
CA LEU A 293 -10.43 0.21 -16.08
C LEU A 293 -9.62 -1.09 -16.07
N THR A 294 -9.55 -1.78 -14.93
CA THR A 294 -8.67 -2.94 -14.74
C THR A 294 -9.38 -4.29 -14.75
N CYS A 295 -10.71 -4.29 -14.66
CA CYS A 295 -11.53 -5.49 -14.57
C CYS A 295 -11.19 -6.34 -13.33
N GLU A 296 -10.77 -5.66 -12.25
CA GLU A 296 -10.41 -6.25 -10.98
C GLU A 296 -11.14 -5.56 -9.83
N GLY A 297 -11.58 -6.34 -8.85
CA GLY A 297 -12.15 -5.79 -7.62
C GLY A 297 -11.06 -5.28 -6.67
N PRO A 298 -11.41 -4.65 -5.55
CA PRO A 298 -10.43 -4.15 -4.59
C PRO A 298 -9.70 -5.27 -3.82
N LEU A 299 -8.56 -4.96 -3.22
CA LEU A 299 -7.82 -5.90 -2.36
C LEU A 299 -7.93 -5.49 -0.89
N GLN A 300 -8.57 -6.33 -0.07
CA GLN A 300 -8.60 -6.10 1.35
C GLN A 300 -7.27 -6.52 1.97
N VAL A 301 -6.60 -5.57 2.62
CA VAL A 301 -5.34 -5.82 3.33
C VAL A 301 -5.44 -5.30 4.75
N LEU A 302 -5.12 -6.15 5.71
CA LEU A 302 -5.18 -5.88 7.14
C LEU A 302 -3.78 -5.93 7.76
N GLY A 303 -3.42 -4.88 8.49
CA GLY A 303 -2.22 -4.83 9.32
C GLY A 303 -2.28 -5.80 10.51
N LEU A 304 -1.20 -5.81 11.30
CA LEU A 304 -1.13 -6.59 12.53
C LEU A 304 -1.90 -5.91 13.66
N GLU A 305 -1.69 -4.60 13.80
CA GLU A 305 -2.30 -3.77 14.83
C GLU A 305 -3.73 -3.39 14.48
N ARG A 306 -4.53 -3.15 15.52
CA ARG A 306 -5.87 -2.63 15.36
C ARG A 306 -5.82 -1.18 14.89
N LEU A 307 -6.61 -0.86 13.86
CA LEU A 307 -6.80 0.52 13.42
C LEU A 307 -7.50 1.34 14.49
N ASP A 308 -7.01 2.56 14.69
CA ASP A 308 -7.51 3.49 15.69
C ASP A 308 -8.33 4.58 15.00
N HIS A 309 -9.65 4.54 15.19
CA HIS A 309 -10.58 5.54 14.66
C HIS A 309 -10.76 6.66 15.68
N GLN A 310 -10.24 7.84 15.37
CA GLN A 310 -10.38 9.04 16.17
C GLN A 310 -11.67 9.79 15.82
N THR A 311 -12.80 9.08 15.83
CA THR A 311 -14.07 9.59 15.31
C THR A 311 -14.45 10.93 15.93
N ALA A 312 -14.66 11.95 15.10
CA ALA A 312 -15.28 13.18 15.56
C ALA A 312 -16.73 12.89 16.00
N LYS A 313 -17.20 13.54 17.09
CA LYS A 313 -18.58 13.38 17.61
C LYS A 313 -19.67 13.57 16.56
N HIS A 314 -19.39 14.31 15.47
CA HIS A 314 -20.28 14.52 14.34
C HIS A 314 -19.52 14.31 13.02
N GLY A 315 -19.82 13.20 12.34
CA GLY A 315 -19.25 12.84 11.03
C GLY A 315 -20.30 12.88 9.91
N ILE A 316 -19.85 12.81 8.65
CA ILE A 316 -20.77 12.71 7.49
C ILE A 316 -21.54 11.39 7.56
N SER A 317 -20.88 10.31 7.96
CA SER A 317 -21.45 8.96 8.08
C SER A 317 -22.52 8.83 9.17
N THR A 318 -22.55 9.73 10.16
CA THR A 318 -23.53 9.71 11.25
C THR A 318 -24.82 10.48 10.89
N ARG A 319 -24.87 11.16 9.75
CA ARG A 319 -26.06 11.93 9.33
C ARG A 319 -27.20 10.98 8.92
N PRO A 320 -28.47 11.29 9.27
CA PRO A 320 -29.61 10.53 8.77
C PRO A 320 -29.61 10.48 7.23
N GLY A 321 -29.92 9.32 6.65
CA GLY A 321 -29.95 9.15 5.20
C GLY A 321 -28.60 8.80 4.56
N HIS A 322 -27.49 8.72 5.31
CA HIS A 322 -26.17 8.47 4.72
C HIS A 322 -26.09 7.16 3.93
N ILE A 323 -26.61 6.06 4.48
CA ILE A 323 -26.61 4.74 3.81
C ILE A 323 -27.63 4.72 2.65
N GLN A 324 -28.78 5.36 2.82
CA GLN A 324 -29.78 5.49 1.77
C GLN A 324 -29.23 6.26 0.56
N MET A 325 -28.41 7.28 0.80
CA MET A 325 -27.69 7.98 -0.26
C MET A 325 -26.71 7.05 -0.97
N ARG A 326 -25.94 6.23 -0.24
CA ARG A 326 -25.03 5.25 -0.86
C ARG A 326 -25.76 4.19 -1.70
N ASN A 327 -26.94 3.74 -1.28
CA ASN A 327 -27.79 2.88 -2.13
C ASN A 327 -28.17 3.59 -3.44
N ARG A 328 -28.54 4.89 -3.36
CA ARG A 328 -28.85 5.69 -4.54
C ARG A 328 -27.65 5.86 -5.45
N CYS A 329 -26.47 6.13 -4.89
CA CYS A 329 -25.23 6.25 -5.68
C CYS A 329 -24.95 5.00 -6.50
N LEU A 330 -25.11 3.79 -5.94
CA LEU A 330 -24.92 2.55 -6.69
C LEU A 330 -25.85 2.45 -7.92
N ARG A 331 -27.13 2.80 -7.74
CA ARG A 331 -28.09 2.78 -8.86
C ARG A 331 -27.78 3.84 -9.90
N ASP A 332 -27.59 5.07 -9.46
CA ASP A 332 -27.30 6.19 -10.36
C ASP A 332 -25.96 5.95 -11.10
N TYR A 333 -24.97 5.31 -10.47
CA TYR A 333 -23.72 4.93 -11.14
C TYR A 333 -23.91 3.76 -12.12
N ASN A 334 -24.72 2.75 -11.80
CA ASN A 334 -25.06 1.72 -12.80
C ASN A 334 -25.72 2.34 -14.04
N GLU A 335 -26.57 3.35 -13.87
CA GLU A 335 -27.16 4.10 -14.98
C GLU A 335 -26.11 4.94 -15.74
N MET A 336 -25.23 5.65 -15.02
CA MET A 336 -24.17 6.48 -15.63
C MET A 336 -23.16 5.66 -16.44
N PHE A 337 -22.73 4.52 -15.88
CA PHE A 337 -21.77 3.62 -16.51
C PHE A 337 -22.43 2.65 -17.49
N THR A 338 -23.76 2.59 -17.56
CA THR A 338 -24.58 1.64 -18.34
C THR A 338 -24.44 0.16 -17.96
N TYR A 339 -23.62 -0.15 -16.95
CA TYR A 339 -23.50 -1.46 -16.30
C TYR A 339 -22.88 -1.30 -14.90
N ASN A 340 -22.81 -2.40 -14.14
CA ASN A 340 -22.07 -2.42 -12.88
C ASN A 340 -20.65 -2.99 -13.10
N PRO A 341 -19.60 -2.17 -13.02
CA PRO A 341 -18.22 -2.61 -13.17
C PRO A 341 -17.61 -3.24 -11.91
N LEU A 342 -18.31 -3.24 -10.77
CA LEU A 342 -17.77 -3.79 -9.53
C LEU A 342 -17.59 -5.31 -9.62
N HIS A 343 -16.46 -5.80 -9.14
CA HIS A 343 -16.12 -7.22 -9.15
C HIS A 343 -16.17 -7.84 -7.75
N ASP A 344 -16.65 -9.08 -7.70
CA ASP A 344 -16.60 -9.93 -6.52
C ASP A 344 -15.15 -10.24 -6.14
N VAL A 345 -14.84 -10.15 -4.85
CA VAL A 345 -13.58 -10.61 -4.28
C VAL A 345 -13.83 -11.37 -2.99
N ASP A 346 -13.30 -12.58 -2.90
CA ASP A 346 -13.47 -13.51 -1.76
C ASP A 346 -12.15 -13.75 -0.98
N THR A 347 -11.05 -13.16 -1.41
CA THR A 347 -9.74 -13.25 -0.76
C THR A 347 -9.34 -11.96 -0.05
N PHE A 348 -8.65 -12.07 1.08
CA PHE A 348 -8.01 -10.93 1.77
C PHE A 348 -6.60 -11.31 2.25
N ILE A 349 -5.77 -10.30 2.47
CA ILE A 349 -4.41 -10.47 3.02
C ILE A 349 -4.37 -9.90 4.43
N ARG A 350 -3.80 -10.64 5.39
CA ARG A 350 -3.66 -10.17 6.78
C ARG A 350 -2.27 -10.44 7.33
N ARG A 351 -1.63 -9.41 7.88
CA ARG A 351 -0.32 -9.53 8.53
C ARG A 351 -0.42 -10.42 9.78
N GLY A 352 0.56 -11.30 9.97
CA GLY A 352 0.66 -12.15 11.15
C GLY A 352 -0.24 -13.39 11.13
N VAL A 353 -1.07 -13.59 10.10
CA VAL A 353 -1.74 -14.87 9.87
C VAL A 353 -0.89 -15.70 8.91
N VAL A 354 -0.29 -16.78 9.40
CA VAL A 354 0.30 -17.80 8.55
C VAL A 354 -0.83 -18.71 8.12
N SER A 355 -1.15 -18.75 6.82
CA SER A 355 -2.03 -19.79 6.28
C SER A 355 -1.36 -21.14 6.53
N VAL A 356 -1.89 -21.90 7.49
CA VAL A 356 -1.58 -23.32 7.59
C VAL A 356 -2.42 -23.98 6.52
N VAL A 357 -1.79 -24.29 5.38
CA VAL A 357 -2.39 -25.08 4.29
C VAL A 357 -2.47 -26.53 4.73
#